data_AF-A0A2P4XN91-F1
#
_entry.id   AF-A0A2P4XN91-F1
#
_cell.length_a   1.000
_cell.length_b   1.000
_cell.length_c   1.000
_cell.angle_alpha   90.00
_cell.angle_beta   90.00
_cell.angle_gamma   90.00
#
_symmetry.space_group_name_H-M   'P 1'
#
loop_
_entity.id
_entity.type
_entity.pdbx_description
1 polymer ?
#
loop_
_entity_poly.entity_id
_entity_poly.type
_entity_poly.pdbx_seq_one_letter_code
_entity_poly.pdbx_strand_id
1 'polypeptide(L)'
;MECEIFQRVELQEVDPLQIVKQLEPFLTTIRANSLVKTYIDGVERLVVRRVLFQLTRVYASVTIAHLRSIFVGLDVSYEEIETLIARSRSLSTVAHASAPSLSSMYRRNITQHGSNNAETSSADAVSSAQLRTKIRIDHVEQCIRFTDAVDLEVNASQLTLLGERLPRTMSKMPANATASVAVRDEQKKKLFAATRARLQEQRSEMLARREVIERKKEELEKLQQEKVQSLEKKRQEFAQRRAEIERERLAQEARRREAEKKQKIQDEIKLKETRQMLDKLGHTDVSDLDLATIDKEKVLNEAKEKARKAKELAQQKLPENAHRLDYIVRATREKEQPILQRQVAEAKTEALK
;
A
#
# COMPACT_ATOMS: atom_id res chain seq x y z
N MET A 1 32.15 -54.09 27.86
CA MET A 1 32.85 -52.82 28.15
C MET A 1 31.99 -51.59 27.84
N GLU A 2 31.47 -51.41 26.62
CA GLU A 2 30.67 -50.20 26.29
C GLU A 2 29.38 -50.05 27.11
N CYS A 3 28.68 -51.16 27.39
CA CYS A 3 27.47 -51.16 28.24
C CYS A 3 27.74 -50.71 29.68
N GLU A 4 28.94 -50.96 30.21
CA GLU A 4 29.28 -50.67 31.61
C GLU A 4 29.61 -49.19 31.81
N ILE A 5 30.24 -48.54 30.83
CA ILE A 5 30.49 -47.08 30.86
C ILE A 5 29.16 -46.33 30.84
N PHE A 6 28.24 -46.72 29.94
CA PHE A 6 26.91 -46.13 29.87
C PHE A 6 26.13 -46.30 31.18
N GLN A 7 26.18 -47.51 31.77
CA GLN A 7 25.52 -47.79 33.03
C GLN A 7 26.07 -46.94 34.19
N ARG A 8 27.38 -46.73 34.26
CA ARG A 8 28.04 -45.93 35.32
C ARG A 8 27.88 -44.43 35.13
N VAL A 9 27.81 -43.95 33.88
CA VAL A 9 27.68 -42.51 33.58
C VAL A 9 26.21 -42.06 33.67
N GLU A 10 25.26 -42.81 33.12
CA GLU A 10 23.87 -42.35 32.98
C GLU A 10 22.88 -43.02 33.95
N LEU A 11 22.93 -44.34 34.09
CA LEU A 11 21.87 -45.09 34.79
C LEU A 11 22.06 -45.16 36.32
N GLN A 12 23.31 -45.21 36.78
CA GLN A 12 23.61 -45.32 38.20
C GLN A 12 23.83 -43.93 38.81
N GLU A 13 23.13 -43.63 39.91
CA GLU A 13 23.47 -42.50 40.77
C GLU A 13 24.73 -42.85 41.57
N VAL A 14 25.89 -42.56 40.98
CA VAL A 14 27.20 -42.72 41.63
C VAL A 14 27.57 -41.43 42.36
N ASP A 15 28.26 -41.56 43.50
CA ASP A 15 28.86 -40.43 44.20
C ASP A 15 29.77 -39.64 43.23
N PRO A 16 29.55 -38.32 43.05
CA PRO A 16 30.32 -37.50 42.11
C PRO A 16 31.84 -37.58 42.34
N LEU A 17 32.28 -37.91 43.55
CA LEU A 17 33.70 -38.05 43.89
C LEU A 17 34.34 -39.36 43.40
N GLN A 18 33.53 -40.38 43.10
CA GLN A 18 34.00 -41.72 42.74
C GLN A 18 33.91 -42.01 41.24
N ILE A 19 33.12 -41.25 40.48
CA ILE A 19 32.89 -41.50 39.05
C ILE A 19 34.19 -41.56 38.25
N VAL A 20 35.07 -40.57 38.42
CA VAL A 20 36.31 -40.49 37.65
C VAL A 20 37.22 -41.69 37.96
N LYS A 21 37.35 -42.06 39.23
CA LYS A 21 38.13 -43.23 39.68
C LYS A 21 37.57 -44.55 39.12
N GLN A 22 36.25 -44.67 39.04
CA GLN A 22 35.60 -45.86 38.49
C GLN A 22 35.69 -45.97 36.97
N LEU A 23 35.88 -44.85 36.27
CA LEU A 23 35.97 -44.78 34.81
C LEU A 23 37.41 -44.80 34.28
N GLU A 24 38.39 -44.42 35.10
CA GLU A 24 39.82 -44.45 34.78
C GLU A 24 40.31 -45.76 34.11
N PRO A 25 40.01 -46.97 34.63
CA PRO A 25 40.45 -48.21 33.98
C PRO A 25 39.80 -48.45 32.60
N PHE A 26 38.62 -47.88 32.34
CA PHE A 26 37.98 -47.99 31.02
C PHE A 26 38.52 -46.94 30.05
N LEU A 27 38.84 -45.74 30.53
CA LEU A 27 39.45 -44.71 29.69
C LEU A 27 40.84 -45.14 29.24
N THR A 28 41.63 -45.79 30.09
CA THR A 28 42.96 -46.32 29.68
C THR A 28 42.86 -47.41 28.60
N THR A 29 41.86 -48.30 28.68
CA THR A 29 41.62 -49.30 27.63
C THR A 29 41.13 -48.68 26.32
N ILE A 30 40.35 -47.60 26.39
CA ILE A 30 39.95 -46.82 25.21
C ILE A 30 41.14 -46.07 24.59
N ARG A 31 42.04 -45.49 25.42
CA ARG A 31 43.27 -44.83 24.95
C ARG A 31 44.19 -45.76 24.16
N ALA A 32 44.23 -47.04 24.53
CA ALA A 32 45.04 -48.04 23.84
C ALA A 32 44.52 -48.40 22.44
N ASN A 33 43.23 -48.18 22.16
CA ASN A 33 42.60 -48.56 20.89
C ASN A 33 42.62 -47.40 19.88
N SER A 34 43.42 -47.55 18.81
CA SER A 34 43.61 -46.53 17.76
C SER A 34 42.30 -46.06 17.10
N LEU A 35 41.32 -46.96 16.90
CA LEU A 35 40.04 -46.65 16.24
C LEU A 35 39.08 -45.81 17.11
N VAL A 36 39.13 -45.97 18.44
CA VAL A 36 38.19 -45.34 19.39
C VAL A 36 38.78 -44.07 20.00
N LYS A 37 40.08 -43.85 19.81
CA LYS A 37 40.82 -42.68 20.29
C LYS A 37 40.21 -41.35 19.83
N THR A 38 39.58 -41.29 18.67
CA THR A 38 38.89 -40.08 18.18
C THR A 38 37.70 -39.64 19.03
N TYR A 39 37.10 -40.55 19.79
CA TYR A 39 35.92 -40.27 20.62
C TYR A 39 36.27 -39.94 22.07
N ILE A 40 37.53 -40.10 22.49
CA ILE A 40 37.90 -40.00 23.88
C ILE A 40 37.65 -38.60 24.45
N ASP A 41 38.04 -37.55 23.71
CA ASP A 41 37.80 -36.16 24.09
C ASP A 41 36.30 -35.88 24.32
N GLY A 42 35.44 -36.51 23.52
CA GLY A 42 34.00 -36.41 23.65
C GLY A 42 33.48 -37.09 24.91
N VAL A 43 34.00 -38.28 25.22
CA VAL A 43 33.63 -39.04 26.42
C VAL A 43 34.12 -38.35 27.69
N GLU A 44 35.37 -37.86 27.72
CA GLU A 44 35.91 -37.15 28.89
C GLU A 44 35.14 -35.87 29.18
N ARG A 45 34.79 -35.08 28.16
CA ARG A 45 33.92 -33.90 28.30
C ARG A 45 32.52 -34.25 28.81
N LEU A 46 31.98 -35.40 28.40
CA LEU A 46 30.69 -35.89 28.89
C LEU A 46 30.77 -36.25 30.39
N VAL A 47 31.83 -36.94 30.81
CA VAL A 47 32.09 -37.29 32.21
C VAL A 47 32.21 -36.02 33.06
N VAL A 48 32.97 -35.01 32.60
CA VAL A 48 33.07 -33.70 33.29
C VAL A 48 31.69 -33.07 33.47
N ARG A 49 30.86 -33.03 32.42
CA ARG A 49 29.49 -32.48 32.53
C ARG A 49 28.63 -33.26 33.51
N ARG A 50 28.73 -34.59 33.52
CA ARG A 50 27.97 -35.45 34.44
C ARG A 50 28.36 -35.22 35.90
N VAL A 51 29.66 -35.17 36.20
CA VAL A 51 30.18 -34.88 37.54
C VAL A 51 29.73 -33.50 37.99
N LEU A 52 29.88 -32.47 37.14
CA LEU A 52 29.40 -31.12 37.45
C LEU A 52 27.88 -31.07 37.72
N PHE A 53 27.09 -31.79 36.92
CA PHE A 53 25.64 -31.88 37.14
C PHE A 53 25.30 -32.53 38.48
N GLN A 54 25.97 -33.63 38.85
CA GLN A 54 25.74 -34.25 40.14
C GLN A 54 26.21 -33.39 41.33
N LEU A 55 27.34 -32.70 41.19
CA LEU A 55 27.82 -31.77 42.20
C LEU A 55 26.78 -30.67 42.49
N THR A 56 26.08 -30.18 41.46
CA THR A 56 25.01 -29.18 41.64
C THR A 56 23.80 -29.70 42.44
N ARG A 57 23.59 -31.02 42.53
CA ARG A 57 22.47 -31.61 43.29
C ARG A 57 22.80 -31.80 44.77
N VAL A 58 24.08 -31.99 45.09
CA VAL A 58 24.54 -32.43 46.43
C VAL A 58 25.23 -31.30 47.19
N TYR A 59 25.94 -30.42 46.50
CA TYR A 59 26.75 -29.38 47.12
C TYR A 59 26.25 -27.99 46.74
N ALA A 60 26.30 -27.06 47.70
CA ALA A 60 26.06 -25.63 47.43
C ALA A 60 27.31 -24.93 46.88
N SER A 61 28.50 -25.37 47.29
CA SER A 61 29.77 -24.85 46.80
C SER A 61 30.90 -25.86 46.93
N VAL A 62 31.86 -25.81 46.01
CA VAL A 62 33.07 -26.65 46.00
C VAL A 62 34.30 -25.79 45.71
N THR A 63 35.41 -26.00 46.42
CA THR A 63 36.66 -25.25 46.15
C THR A 63 37.30 -25.68 44.82
N ILE A 64 37.96 -24.75 44.12
CA ILE A 64 38.63 -25.02 42.84
C ILE A 64 39.71 -26.09 43.01
N ALA A 65 40.46 -26.05 44.10
CA ALA A 65 41.47 -27.07 44.42
C ALA A 65 40.86 -28.46 44.56
N HIS A 66 39.71 -28.57 45.23
CA HIS A 66 39.02 -29.86 45.36
C HIS A 66 38.45 -30.33 44.02
N LEU A 67 37.88 -29.42 43.22
CA LEU A 67 37.42 -29.77 41.88
C LEU A 67 38.55 -30.32 40.99
N ARG A 68 39.73 -29.71 41.04
CA ARG A 68 40.93 -30.23 40.34
C ARG A 68 41.29 -31.64 40.80
N SER A 69 41.19 -31.93 42.10
CA SER A 69 41.48 -33.26 42.65
C SER A 69 40.49 -34.35 42.18
N ILE A 70 39.23 -33.98 41.91
CA ILE A 70 38.19 -34.92 41.44
C ILE A 70 38.46 -35.37 40.00
N PHE A 71 38.99 -34.47 39.16
CA PHE A 71 39.24 -34.74 37.74
C PHE A 71 40.64 -35.29 37.43
N VAL A 72 41.44 -35.61 38.45
CA VAL A 72 42.73 -36.30 38.28
C VAL A 72 42.47 -37.67 37.62
N GLY A 73 43.05 -37.88 36.43
CA GLY A 73 42.88 -39.11 35.61
C GLY A 73 42.25 -38.86 34.23
N LEU A 74 41.62 -37.71 34.03
CA LEU A 74 41.14 -37.26 32.72
C LEU A 74 42.20 -36.37 32.04
N ASP A 75 42.25 -36.40 30.71
CA ASP A 75 43.16 -35.55 29.91
C ASP A 75 42.52 -34.17 29.65
N VAL A 76 41.81 -33.61 30.64
CA VAL A 76 41.09 -32.33 30.53
C VAL A 76 41.68 -31.31 31.50
N SER A 77 42.16 -30.19 30.96
CA SER A 77 42.71 -29.10 31.78
C SER A 77 41.63 -28.34 32.55
N TYR A 78 42.00 -27.70 33.66
CA TYR A 78 41.05 -26.88 34.43
C TYR A 78 40.46 -25.73 33.59
N GLU A 79 41.27 -25.13 32.71
CA GLU A 79 40.83 -24.07 31.80
C GLU A 79 39.75 -24.57 30.84
N GLU A 80 39.88 -25.81 30.34
CA GLU A 80 38.85 -26.43 29.53
C GLU A 80 37.57 -26.67 30.33
N ILE A 81 37.66 -27.12 31.58
CA ILE A 81 36.49 -27.29 32.46
C ILE A 81 35.81 -25.94 32.73
N GLU A 82 36.59 -24.89 32.98
CA GLU A 82 36.09 -23.53 33.16
C GLU A 82 35.38 -23.03 31.90
N THR A 83 35.98 -23.21 30.72
CA THR A 83 35.32 -22.84 29.46
C THR A 83 34.07 -23.67 29.19
N LEU A 84 34.02 -24.94 29.61
CA LEU A 84 32.83 -25.78 29.54
C LEU A 84 31.73 -25.25 30.45
N ILE A 85 32.05 -24.83 31.67
CA ILE A 85 31.11 -24.21 32.59
C ILE A 85 30.59 -22.88 32.02
N ALA A 86 31.50 -22.02 31.52
CA ALA A 86 31.15 -20.71 30.99
C ALA A 86 30.36 -20.77 29.66
N ARG A 87 30.66 -21.74 28.79
CA ARG A 87 29.94 -21.94 27.52
C ARG A 87 28.65 -22.74 27.68
N SER A 88 28.53 -23.54 28.74
CA SER A 88 27.35 -24.37 28.97
C SER A 88 26.14 -23.49 29.33
N ARG A 89 25.12 -23.53 28.47
CA ARG A 89 23.82 -22.87 28.73
C ARG A 89 22.88 -23.73 29.58
N SER A 90 23.18 -25.03 29.73
CA SER A 90 22.53 -25.99 30.64
C SER A 90 23.42 -27.24 30.80
N LEU A 91 23.64 -27.71 32.03
CA LEU A 91 24.35 -28.97 32.32
C LEU A 91 23.42 -30.20 32.27
N SER A 92 22.24 -30.07 31.65
CA SER A 92 21.29 -31.18 31.57
C SER A 92 21.86 -32.27 30.68
N THR A 93 22.10 -33.46 31.26
CA THR A 93 22.12 -34.68 30.45
C THR A 93 20.68 -34.92 29.97
N VAL A 94 20.52 -35.24 28.70
CA VAL A 94 19.22 -35.57 28.10
C VAL A 94 18.80 -36.94 28.63
N ALA A 95 18.22 -36.99 29.84
CA ALA A 95 17.72 -38.26 30.39
C ALA A 95 16.57 -38.14 31.41
N HIS A 96 16.31 -36.98 32.00
CA HIS A 96 15.11 -36.77 32.82
C HIS A 96 14.07 -35.92 32.09
N ALA A 97 13.67 -36.39 30.91
CA ALA A 97 12.34 -36.08 30.42
C ALA A 97 11.32 -36.86 31.27
N SER A 98 11.10 -36.43 32.52
CA SER A 98 9.72 -36.45 32.98
C SER A 98 9.03 -35.46 32.06
N ALA A 99 8.32 -35.97 31.05
CA ALA A 99 7.63 -35.18 30.06
C ALA A 99 7.01 -33.95 30.74
N PRO A 100 7.20 -32.72 30.22
CA PRO A 100 6.46 -31.57 30.72
C PRO A 100 5.01 -31.99 30.73
N SER A 101 4.40 -32.05 31.91
CA SER A 101 2.98 -32.36 32.03
C SER A 101 2.26 -31.49 31.02
N LEU A 102 1.46 -32.08 30.13
CA LEU A 102 0.67 -31.36 29.14
C LEU A 102 -0.07 -30.16 29.77
N SER A 103 -0.44 -30.27 31.05
CA SER A 103 -1.06 -29.20 31.84
C SER A 103 -0.21 -27.91 31.94
N SER A 104 1.12 -28.01 32.02
CA SER A 104 2.03 -26.85 32.05
C SER A 104 2.19 -26.19 30.69
N MET A 105 2.02 -26.93 29.59
CA MET A 105 2.05 -26.36 28.23
C MET A 105 0.75 -25.61 27.90
N TYR A 106 -0.39 -26.11 28.37
CA TYR A 106 -1.69 -25.48 28.06
C TYR A 106 -2.08 -24.33 29.00
N ARG A 107 -1.52 -24.22 30.22
CA ARG A 107 -1.92 -23.15 31.16
C ARG A 107 -1.43 -21.74 30.80
N ARG A 108 -0.37 -21.59 29.99
CA ARG A 108 0.20 -20.26 29.70
C ARG A 108 -0.53 -19.50 28.58
N ASN A 109 -1.43 -20.15 27.84
CA ASN A 109 -2.12 -19.53 26.69
C ASN A 109 -3.42 -18.77 27.04
N ILE A 110 -3.82 -18.67 28.32
CA ILE A 110 -5.14 -18.12 28.70
C ILE A 110 -5.08 -16.71 29.33
N THR A 111 -3.90 -16.12 29.52
CA THR A 111 -3.78 -14.75 30.07
C THR A 111 -2.88 -13.85 29.22
N GLN A 112 -3.25 -13.66 27.95
CA GLN A 112 -2.75 -12.52 27.17
C GLN A 112 -3.91 -11.83 26.46
N HIS A 113 -4.76 -11.16 27.25
CA HIS A 113 -5.43 -9.97 26.75
C HIS A 113 -4.55 -8.76 27.10
N GLY A 114 -3.97 -8.15 26.07
CA GLY A 114 -3.50 -6.76 26.12
C GLY A 114 -2.01 -6.57 26.45
N SER A 115 -1.13 -6.83 25.48
CA SER A 115 -0.01 -5.93 25.18
C SER A 115 0.60 -6.31 23.84
N ASN A 116 0.42 -5.45 22.83
CA ASN A 116 1.04 -5.59 21.53
C ASN A 116 2.52 -5.18 21.66
N ASN A 117 3.38 -6.13 22.02
CA ASN A 117 4.82 -6.06 21.75
C ASN A 117 5.48 -7.41 22.00
N ALA A 118 5.81 -8.12 20.92
CA ALA A 118 7.01 -8.95 20.74
C ALA A 118 6.73 -10.02 19.67
N GLU A 119 7.03 -9.67 18.43
CA GLU A 119 7.29 -10.63 17.36
C GLU A 119 8.61 -11.38 17.68
N THR A 120 8.57 -12.39 18.54
CA THR A 120 9.62 -13.43 18.61
C THR A 120 8.98 -14.77 18.99
N SER A 121 8.24 -15.33 18.04
CA SER A 121 7.94 -16.76 18.03
C SER A 121 9.20 -17.50 17.61
N SER A 122 10.07 -17.87 18.56
CA SER A 122 11.10 -18.88 18.33
C SER A 122 11.04 -19.92 19.45
N ALA A 123 11.38 -21.16 19.09
CA ALA A 123 11.45 -22.33 19.96
C ALA A 123 12.36 -22.18 21.20
N ASP A 124 12.97 -21.00 21.41
CA ASP A 124 13.85 -20.67 22.53
C ASP A 124 13.11 -20.52 23.87
N ALA A 125 11.83 -20.13 23.85
CA ALA A 125 11.03 -20.02 25.08
C ALA A 125 10.66 -21.38 25.69
N VAL A 126 10.73 -22.47 24.90
CA VAL A 126 10.55 -23.85 25.40
C VAL A 126 11.88 -24.38 25.99
N SER A 127 13.02 -23.93 25.46
CA SER A 127 14.35 -24.22 26.02
C SER A 127 14.70 -23.38 27.26
N SER A 128 13.96 -22.32 27.56
CA SER A 128 14.18 -21.53 28.79
C SER A 128 13.58 -22.17 30.03
N ALA A 129 12.66 -23.13 29.88
CA ALA A 129 12.01 -23.86 30.98
C ALA A 129 12.74 -25.16 31.39
N GLN A 130 13.85 -25.51 30.73
CA GLN A 130 14.74 -26.56 31.23
C GLN A 130 15.47 -26.00 32.45
N LEU A 131 15.43 -26.71 33.58
CA LEU A 131 16.11 -26.38 34.84
C LEU A 131 17.55 -25.95 34.55
N ARG A 132 17.82 -24.64 34.53
CA ARG A 132 19.16 -24.11 34.26
C ARG A 132 19.93 -24.15 35.56
N THR A 133 20.75 -25.19 35.75
CA THR A 133 21.74 -25.21 36.82
C THR A 133 22.78 -24.11 36.57
N LYS A 134 22.63 -22.97 37.27
CA LYS A 134 23.52 -21.82 37.17
C LYS A 134 24.74 -22.02 38.07
N ILE A 135 25.84 -22.50 37.47
CA ILE A 135 27.15 -22.56 38.13
C ILE A 135 27.83 -21.19 38.01
N ARG A 136 28.35 -20.66 39.13
CA ARG A 136 29.15 -19.44 39.16
C ARG A 136 30.54 -19.77 39.69
N ILE A 137 31.58 -19.26 39.04
CA ILE A 137 32.97 -19.42 39.48
C ILE A 137 33.37 -18.13 40.18
N ASP A 138 33.79 -18.26 41.44
CA ASP A 138 34.35 -17.18 42.24
C ASP A 138 35.87 -17.38 42.34
N HIS A 139 36.61 -16.55 41.60
CA HIS A 139 38.07 -16.59 41.61
C HIS A 139 38.68 -15.86 42.82
N VAL A 140 37.91 -15.02 43.52
CA VAL A 140 38.40 -14.33 44.73
C VAL A 140 38.44 -15.33 45.89
N GLU A 141 37.35 -16.08 46.07
CA GLU A 141 37.25 -17.11 47.10
C GLU A 141 37.79 -18.49 46.67
N GLN A 142 38.25 -18.60 45.42
CA GLN A 142 38.73 -19.84 44.81
C GLN A 142 37.71 -20.99 44.94
N CYS A 143 36.43 -20.70 44.69
CA CYS A 143 35.34 -21.66 44.81
C CYS A 143 34.33 -21.55 43.68
N ILE A 144 33.60 -22.65 43.46
CA ILE A 144 32.54 -22.78 42.48
C ILE A 144 31.25 -22.86 43.28
N ARG A 145 30.39 -21.87 43.09
CA ARG A 145 29.06 -21.79 43.72
C ARG A 145 28.03 -22.40 42.78
N PHE A 146 27.33 -23.41 43.27
CA PHE A 146 26.16 -23.97 42.60
C PHE A 146 24.96 -23.16 43.08
N THR A 147 24.56 -22.15 42.30
CA THR A 147 23.65 -21.11 42.79
C THR A 147 22.24 -21.64 43.01
N ASP A 148 21.65 -21.18 44.10
CA ASP A 148 20.30 -21.37 44.60
C ASP A 148 19.20 -20.70 43.74
N ALA A 149 19.32 -20.75 42.42
CA ALA A 149 18.20 -20.46 41.51
C ALA A 149 17.19 -21.64 41.51
N VAL A 150 17.61 -22.78 42.06
CA VAL A 150 16.74 -23.93 42.30
C VAL A 150 15.71 -23.55 43.35
N ASP A 151 16.03 -22.99 44.53
CA ASP A 151 15.00 -22.74 45.55
C ASP A 151 13.96 -21.66 45.16
N LEU A 152 14.36 -20.63 44.41
CA LEU A 152 13.42 -19.59 43.93
C LEU A 152 12.45 -20.08 42.84
N GLU A 153 12.91 -20.91 41.89
CA GLU A 153 12.05 -21.53 40.85
C GLU A 153 11.28 -22.74 41.40
N VAL A 154 11.85 -23.43 42.38
CA VAL A 154 11.22 -24.51 43.14
C VAL A 154 10.04 -23.97 43.93
N ASN A 155 10.09 -22.77 44.51
CA ASN A 155 8.94 -22.20 45.24
C ASN A 155 7.68 -22.01 44.38
N ALA A 156 7.81 -21.49 43.14
CA ALA A 156 6.66 -21.31 42.25
C ALA A 156 6.08 -22.65 41.74
N SER A 157 6.94 -23.62 41.43
CA SER A 157 6.52 -24.95 41.01
C SER A 157 5.95 -25.77 42.17
N GLN A 158 6.49 -25.61 43.39
CA GLN A 158 5.97 -26.21 44.63
C GLN A 158 4.59 -25.67 44.98
N LEU A 159 4.35 -24.35 44.86
CA LEU A 159 3.01 -23.79 45.06
C LEU A 159 2.00 -24.31 44.05
N THR A 160 2.41 -24.50 42.80
CA THR A 160 1.57 -25.10 41.75
C THR A 160 1.28 -26.57 42.07
N LEU A 161 2.31 -27.33 42.47
CA LEU A 161 2.19 -28.73 42.85
C LEU A 161 1.29 -28.91 44.08
N LEU A 162 1.43 -28.02 45.06
CA LEU A 162 0.56 -27.97 46.23
C LEU A 162 -0.87 -27.63 45.82
N GLY A 163 -1.07 -26.62 44.97
CA GLY A 163 -2.38 -26.25 44.43
C GLY A 163 -3.05 -27.35 43.60
N GLU A 164 -2.28 -28.26 42.98
CA GLU A 164 -2.82 -29.43 42.26
C GLU A 164 -3.10 -30.63 43.17
N ARG A 165 -2.24 -30.88 44.16
CA ARG A 165 -2.34 -32.04 45.06
C ARG A 165 -3.34 -31.81 46.18
N LEU A 166 -3.43 -30.60 46.71
CA LEU A 166 -4.30 -30.26 47.83
C LEU A 166 -5.79 -30.45 47.51
N PRO A 167 -6.33 -30.04 46.34
CA PRO A 167 -7.72 -30.32 45.99
C PRO A 167 -8.02 -31.83 45.87
N ARG A 168 -7.05 -32.62 45.40
CA ARG A 168 -7.18 -34.09 45.28
C ARG A 168 -7.16 -34.78 46.63
N THR A 169 -6.37 -34.28 47.58
CA THR A 169 -6.39 -34.81 48.96
C THR A 169 -7.67 -34.38 49.66
N MET A 170 -8.09 -33.12 49.52
CA MET A 170 -9.36 -32.62 50.06
C MET A 170 -10.57 -33.39 49.52
N SER A 171 -10.59 -33.80 48.25
CA SER A 171 -11.69 -34.60 47.69
C SER A 171 -11.76 -36.03 48.24
N LYS A 172 -10.65 -36.55 48.78
CA LYS A 172 -10.59 -37.90 49.37
C LYS A 172 -10.91 -37.91 50.87
N MET A 173 -10.93 -36.74 51.52
CA MET A 173 -11.27 -36.64 52.94
C MET A 173 -12.80 -36.60 53.13
N PRO A 174 -13.41 -37.59 53.81
CA PRO A 174 -14.87 -37.69 53.93
C PRO A 174 -15.50 -36.74 54.95
N ALA A 175 -14.73 -36.18 55.90
CA ALA A 175 -15.28 -35.56 57.12
C ALA A 175 -15.94 -34.17 56.92
N ASN A 176 -15.60 -33.43 55.85
CA ASN A 176 -16.22 -32.13 55.53
C ASN A 176 -17.05 -32.16 54.23
N ALA A 177 -17.21 -33.32 53.60
CA ALA A 177 -17.83 -33.45 52.29
C ALA A 177 -19.35 -33.29 52.33
N THR A 178 -20.05 -33.81 53.35
CA THR A 178 -21.53 -33.79 53.38
C THR A 178 -22.11 -32.38 53.59
N ALA A 179 -21.58 -31.62 54.55
CA ALA A 179 -21.99 -30.24 54.79
C ALA A 179 -21.58 -29.31 53.63
N SER A 180 -20.39 -29.49 53.06
CA SER A 180 -19.94 -28.65 51.94
C SER A 180 -20.62 -29.00 50.61
N VAL A 181 -20.98 -30.27 50.38
CA VAL A 181 -21.72 -30.70 49.17
C VAL A 181 -23.16 -30.20 49.24
N ALA A 182 -23.84 -30.30 50.39
CA ALA A 182 -25.19 -29.76 50.55
C ALA A 182 -25.23 -28.24 50.31
N VAL A 183 -24.30 -27.49 50.91
CA VAL A 183 -24.17 -26.03 50.69
C VAL A 183 -23.87 -25.73 49.21
N ARG A 184 -22.99 -26.50 48.57
CA ARG A 184 -22.65 -26.32 47.16
C ARG A 184 -23.84 -26.63 46.25
N ASP A 185 -24.64 -27.64 46.56
CA ASP A 185 -25.81 -28.01 45.78
C ASP A 185 -26.96 -27.02 45.97
N GLU A 186 -27.13 -26.45 47.17
CA GLU A 186 -28.02 -25.31 47.38
C GLU A 186 -27.58 -24.07 46.60
N GLN A 187 -26.28 -23.75 46.59
CA GLN A 187 -25.73 -22.65 45.78
C GLN A 187 -25.95 -22.89 44.29
N LYS A 188 -25.72 -24.11 43.79
CA LYS A 188 -26.03 -24.47 42.40
C LYS A 188 -27.51 -24.29 42.10
N LYS A 189 -28.41 -24.79 42.96
CA LYS A 189 -29.86 -24.65 42.80
C LYS A 189 -30.28 -23.18 42.76
N LYS A 190 -29.76 -22.36 43.67
CA LYS A 190 -29.99 -20.89 43.68
C LYS A 190 -29.52 -20.24 42.39
N LEU A 191 -28.32 -20.59 41.92
CA LEU A 191 -27.77 -20.07 40.67
C LEU A 191 -28.62 -20.50 39.46
N PHE A 192 -29.01 -21.76 39.36
CA PHE A 192 -29.88 -22.24 38.29
C PHE A 192 -31.27 -21.58 38.31
N ALA A 193 -31.84 -21.37 39.50
CA ALA A 193 -33.11 -20.66 39.64
C ALA A 193 -33.00 -19.20 39.18
N ALA A 194 -31.94 -18.49 39.61
CA ALA A 194 -31.68 -17.11 39.18
C ALA A 194 -31.47 -17.02 37.66
N THR A 195 -30.69 -17.94 37.08
CA THR A 195 -30.46 -17.99 35.63
C THR A 195 -31.75 -18.27 34.86
N ARG A 196 -32.60 -19.19 35.33
CA ARG A 196 -33.90 -19.46 34.69
C ARG A 196 -34.82 -18.25 34.73
N ALA A 197 -34.87 -17.53 35.85
CA ALA A 197 -35.68 -16.32 35.99
C ALA A 197 -35.22 -15.22 35.01
N ARG A 198 -33.90 -15.06 34.82
CA ARG A 198 -33.33 -14.02 33.95
C ARG A 198 -33.27 -14.40 32.46
N LEU A 199 -33.50 -15.66 32.11
CA LEU A 199 -33.30 -16.16 30.75
C LEU A 199 -34.20 -15.48 29.71
N GLN A 200 -35.47 -15.26 30.05
CA GLN A 200 -36.43 -14.65 29.12
C GLN A 200 -36.12 -13.17 28.89
N GLU A 201 -35.74 -12.45 29.95
CA GLU A 201 -35.31 -11.05 29.90
C GLU A 201 -34.01 -10.90 29.08
N GLN A 202 -32.99 -11.74 29.33
CA GLN A 202 -31.76 -11.73 28.53
C GLN A 202 -32.03 -12.00 27.05
N ARG A 203 -32.98 -12.89 26.73
CA ARG A 203 -33.37 -13.17 25.35
C ARG A 203 -34.03 -11.97 24.70
N SER A 204 -34.96 -11.29 25.38
CA SER A 204 -35.60 -10.09 24.83
C SER A 204 -34.62 -8.94 24.66
N GLU A 205 -33.70 -8.72 25.62
CA GLU A 205 -32.61 -7.76 25.50
C GLU A 205 -31.68 -8.06 24.31
N MET A 206 -31.34 -9.34 24.11
CA MET A 206 -30.50 -9.76 22.98
C MET A 206 -31.19 -9.52 21.63
N LEU A 207 -32.48 -9.79 21.54
CA LEU A 207 -33.28 -9.53 20.34
C LEU A 207 -33.41 -8.03 20.06
N ALA A 208 -33.72 -7.22 21.09
CA ALA A 208 -33.77 -5.76 20.96
C ALA A 208 -32.41 -5.18 20.54
N ARG A 209 -31.31 -5.71 21.10
CA ARG A 209 -29.96 -5.32 20.70
C ARG A 209 -29.66 -5.70 19.25
N ARG A 210 -30.11 -6.87 18.79
CA ARG A 210 -29.97 -7.31 17.40
C ARG A 210 -30.67 -6.32 16.45
N GLU A 211 -31.91 -5.93 16.75
CA GLU A 211 -32.65 -4.96 15.93
C GLU A 211 -31.94 -3.60 15.86
N VAL A 212 -31.42 -3.11 16.99
CA VAL A 212 -30.66 -1.84 17.01
C VAL A 212 -29.38 -1.95 16.18
N ILE A 213 -28.68 -3.09 16.24
CA ILE A 213 -27.47 -3.33 15.43
C ILE A 213 -27.83 -3.40 13.95
N GLU A 214 -28.91 -4.07 13.57
CA GLU A 214 -29.38 -4.15 12.18
C GLU A 214 -29.72 -2.75 11.63
N ARG A 215 -30.49 -1.94 12.37
CA ARG A 215 -30.78 -0.54 11.98
C ARG A 215 -29.51 0.30 11.80
N LYS A 216 -28.56 0.21 12.73
CA LYS A 216 -27.28 0.93 12.63
C LYS A 216 -26.43 0.45 11.45
N LYS A 217 -26.49 -0.83 11.09
CA LYS A 217 -25.80 -1.35 9.90
C LYS A 217 -26.40 -0.80 8.63
N GLU A 218 -27.73 -0.76 8.53
CA GLU A 218 -28.43 -0.18 7.38
C GLU A 218 -28.13 1.32 7.23
N GLU A 219 -28.10 2.08 8.32
CA GLU A 219 -27.72 3.50 8.30
C GLU A 219 -26.27 3.70 7.86
N LEU A 220 -25.34 2.89 8.36
CA LEU A 220 -23.93 2.95 7.95
C LEU A 220 -23.75 2.57 6.48
N GLU A 221 -24.48 1.57 5.99
CA GLU A 221 -24.44 1.18 4.58
C GLU A 221 -24.96 2.30 3.68
N LYS A 222 -26.08 2.95 4.04
CA LYS A 222 -26.60 4.11 3.32
C LYS A 222 -25.60 5.27 3.27
N LEU A 223 -25.00 5.63 4.40
CA LEU A 223 -23.97 6.68 4.45
C LEU A 223 -22.74 6.34 3.59
N GLN A 224 -22.33 5.06 3.56
CA GLN A 224 -21.24 4.62 2.70
C GLN A 224 -21.61 4.70 1.22
N GLN A 225 -22.81 4.25 0.85
CA GLN A 225 -23.32 4.34 -0.53
C GLN A 225 -23.43 5.81 -0.98
N GLU A 226 -23.97 6.71 -0.15
CA GLU A 226 -24.03 8.14 -0.44
C GLU A 226 -22.63 8.76 -0.60
N LYS A 227 -21.67 8.35 0.23
CA LYS A 227 -20.28 8.81 0.11
C LYS A 227 -19.67 8.36 -1.21
N VAL A 228 -19.85 7.10 -1.61
CA VAL A 228 -19.37 6.58 -2.91
C VAL A 228 -20.02 7.33 -4.07
N GLN A 229 -21.35 7.49 -4.06
CA GLN A 229 -22.07 8.25 -5.08
C GLN A 229 -21.61 9.71 -5.17
N SER A 230 -21.34 10.36 -4.03
CA SER A 230 -20.82 11.73 -4.01
C SER A 230 -19.42 11.83 -4.61
N LEU A 231 -18.56 10.84 -4.39
CA LEU A 231 -17.21 10.77 -4.98
C LEU A 231 -17.28 10.48 -6.48
N GLU A 232 -18.19 9.62 -6.91
CA GLU A 232 -18.44 9.33 -8.32
C GLU A 232 -18.96 10.55 -9.07
N LYS A 233 -19.93 11.29 -8.50
CA LYS A 233 -20.42 12.55 -9.06
C LYS A 233 -19.30 13.58 -9.20
N LYS A 234 -18.49 13.78 -8.15
CA LYS A 234 -17.32 14.66 -8.22
C LYS A 234 -16.33 14.22 -9.31
N ARG A 235 -16.06 12.92 -9.42
CA ARG A 235 -15.18 12.38 -10.48
C ARG A 235 -15.75 12.64 -11.87
N GLN A 236 -17.05 12.48 -12.06
CA GLN A 236 -17.74 12.78 -13.33
C GLN A 236 -17.68 14.28 -13.64
N GLU A 237 -17.92 15.17 -12.67
CA GLU A 237 -17.81 16.62 -12.85
C GLU A 237 -16.38 17.03 -13.23
N PHE A 238 -15.36 16.47 -12.58
CA PHE A 238 -13.96 16.73 -12.97
C PHE A 238 -13.65 16.21 -14.38
N ALA A 239 -14.17 15.04 -14.77
CA ALA A 239 -14.00 14.52 -16.12
C ALA A 239 -14.71 15.39 -17.17
N GLN A 240 -15.92 15.86 -16.87
CA GLN A 240 -16.68 16.77 -17.73
C GLN A 240 -15.96 18.11 -17.90
N ARG A 241 -15.49 18.73 -16.82
CA ARG A 241 -14.71 19.98 -16.89
C ARG A 241 -13.43 19.80 -17.71
N ARG A 242 -12.74 18.66 -17.60
CA ARG A 242 -11.57 18.36 -18.44
C ARG A 242 -11.95 18.23 -19.92
N ALA A 243 -13.05 17.55 -20.22
CA ALA A 243 -13.55 17.42 -21.59
C ALA A 243 -14.01 18.77 -22.18
N GLU A 244 -14.61 19.65 -21.38
CA GLU A 244 -14.99 21.01 -21.79
C GLU A 244 -13.75 21.85 -22.14
N ILE A 245 -12.74 21.86 -21.26
CA ILE A 245 -11.47 22.57 -21.52
C ILE A 245 -10.77 22.04 -22.78
N GLU A 246 -10.77 20.71 -22.99
CA GLU A 246 -10.20 20.11 -24.20
C GLU A 246 -11.00 20.49 -25.46
N ARG A 247 -12.33 20.49 -25.39
CA ARG A 247 -13.21 20.95 -26.48
C ARG A 247 -13.01 22.41 -26.80
N GLU A 248 -12.86 23.27 -25.80
CA GLU A 248 -12.59 24.70 -26.01
C GLU A 248 -11.24 24.93 -26.70
N ARG A 249 -10.19 24.19 -26.30
CA ARG A 249 -8.89 24.23 -26.98
C ARG A 249 -9.00 23.82 -28.44
N LEU A 250 -9.68 22.69 -28.72
CA LEU A 250 -9.89 22.21 -30.08
C LEU A 250 -10.73 23.20 -30.91
N ALA A 251 -11.74 23.83 -30.31
CA ALA A 251 -12.57 24.83 -30.98
C ALA A 251 -11.79 26.12 -31.30
N GLN A 252 -10.94 26.58 -30.39
CA GLN A 252 -10.06 27.73 -30.64
C GLN A 252 -9.03 27.42 -31.73
N GLU A 253 -8.43 26.23 -31.71
CA GLU A 253 -7.51 25.78 -32.75
C GLU A 253 -8.22 25.64 -34.12
N ALA A 254 -9.44 25.09 -34.15
CA ALA A 254 -10.25 24.99 -35.36
C ALA A 254 -10.60 26.38 -35.92
N ARG A 255 -11.03 27.31 -35.07
CA ARG A 255 -11.31 28.71 -35.47
C ARG A 255 -10.07 29.40 -36.03
N ARG A 256 -8.89 29.18 -35.43
CA ARG A 256 -7.63 29.72 -35.95
C ARG A 256 -7.29 29.16 -37.31
N ARG A 257 -7.39 27.83 -37.49
CA ARG A 257 -7.16 27.17 -38.79
C ARG A 257 -8.15 27.63 -39.86
N GLU A 258 -9.42 27.83 -39.50
CA GLU A 258 -10.42 28.38 -40.42
C GLU A 258 -10.14 29.84 -40.79
N ALA A 259 -9.71 30.67 -39.84
CA ALA A 259 -9.33 32.06 -40.10
C ALA A 259 -8.10 32.14 -41.02
N GLU A 260 -7.07 31.32 -40.78
CA GLU A 260 -5.89 31.25 -41.64
C GLU A 260 -6.26 30.76 -43.05
N LYS A 261 -7.14 29.76 -43.19
CA LYS A 261 -7.66 29.32 -44.49
C LYS A 261 -8.47 30.43 -45.19
N LYS A 262 -9.35 31.12 -44.45
CA LYS A 262 -10.15 32.23 -44.99
C LYS A 262 -9.28 33.39 -45.44
N GLN A 263 -8.22 33.73 -44.70
CA GLN A 263 -7.27 34.78 -45.08
C GLN A 263 -6.52 34.40 -46.36
N LYS A 264 -5.98 33.17 -46.45
CA LYS A 264 -5.34 32.68 -47.68
C LYS A 264 -6.27 32.74 -48.89
N ILE A 265 -7.52 32.28 -48.73
CA ILE A 265 -8.53 32.36 -49.78
C ILE A 265 -8.82 33.82 -50.16
N GLN A 266 -8.97 34.72 -49.18
CA GLN A 266 -9.20 36.14 -49.45
C GLN A 266 -8.02 36.78 -50.17
N ASP A 267 -6.78 36.45 -49.82
CA ASP A 267 -5.60 37.02 -50.47
C ASP A 267 -5.43 36.47 -51.89
N GLU A 268 -5.74 35.19 -52.12
CA GLU A 268 -5.83 34.62 -53.47
C GLU A 268 -6.94 35.27 -54.31
N ILE A 269 -8.12 35.54 -53.73
CA ILE A 269 -9.21 36.26 -54.41
C ILE A 269 -8.76 37.69 -54.71
N LYS A 270 -8.14 38.40 -53.76
CA LYS A 270 -7.66 39.76 -53.97
C LYS A 270 -6.62 39.81 -55.09
N LEU A 271 -5.71 38.84 -55.18
CA LEU A 271 -4.72 38.72 -56.26
C LEU A 271 -5.37 38.40 -57.61
N LYS A 272 -6.39 37.53 -57.63
CA LYS A 272 -7.17 37.26 -58.85
C LYS A 272 -7.96 38.49 -59.30
N GLU A 273 -8.53 39.25 -58.37
CA GLU A 273 -9.26 40.49 -58.66
C GLU A 273 -8.34 41.60 -59.14
N THR A 274 -7.15 41.80 -58.54
CA THR A 274 -6.18 42.78 -59.06
C THR A 274 -5.76 42.40 -60.46
N ARG A 275 -5.47 41.13 -60.71
CA ARG A 275 -5.15 40.62 -62.05
C ARG A 275 -6.27 40.87 -63.06
N GLN A 276 -7.51 40.54 -62.71
CA GLN A 276 -8.68 40.81 -63.57
C GLN A 276 -8.95 42.31 -63.78
N MET A 277 -8.65 43.17 -62.80
CA MET A 277 -8.78 44.62 -62.96
C MET A 277 -7.67 45.21 -63.86
N LEU A 278 -6.43 44.72 -63.75
CA LEU A 278 -5.32 45.05 -64.64
C LEU A 278 -5.61 44.63 -66.09
N ASP A 279 -6.16 43.42 -66.28
CA ASP A 279 -6.59 42.92 -67.59
C ASP A 279 -7.67 43.84 -68.21
N LYS A 280 -8.66 44.28 -67.41
CA LYS A 280 -9.71 45.22 -67.85
C LYS A 280 -9.19 46.61 -68.20
N LEU A 281 -8.05 47.01 -67.64
CA LEU A 281 -7.40 48.30 -67.92
C LEU A 281 -6.48 48.26 -69.16
N GLY A 282 -6.30 47.08 -69.76
CA GLY A 282 -5.60 46.90 -71.04
C GLY A 282 -4.09 46.73 -70.94
N HIS A 283 -3.56 46.38 -69.77
CA HIS A 283 -2.13 46.04 -69.61
C HIS A 283 -1.96 44.52 -69.73
N THR A 284 -1.61 44.02 -70.92
CA THR A 284 -1.54 42.58 -71.22
C THR A 284 -0.20 41.89 -70.88
N ASP A 285 0.83 42.64 -70.48
CA ASP A 285 2.13 42.06 -70.09
C ASP A 285 2.36 42.25 -68.60
N VAL A 286 1.89 41.28 -67.79
CA VAL A 286 1.98 41.30 -66.33
C VAL A 286 2.77 40.08 -65.84
N SER A 287 4.01 39.96 -66.32
CA SER A 287 4.98 38.93 -65.86
C SER A 287 5.97 39.47 -64.84
N ASP A 288 6.29 40.77 -64.90
CA ASP A 288 7.47 41.36 -64.21
C ASP A 288 7.13 42.47 -63.20
N LEU A 289 5.88 42.61 -62.77
CA LEU A 289 5.50 43.59 -61.76
C LEU A 289 5.03 42.90 -60.47
N ASP A 290 5.66 43.23 -59.35
CA ASP A 290 5.28 42.78 -58.01
C ASP A 290 3.83 43.19 -57.70
N LEU A 291 2.92 42.23 -57.86
CA LEU A 291 1.48 42.38 -57.62
C LEU A 291 1.13 42.75 -56.17
N ALA A 292 2.08 42.68 -55.24
CA ALA A 292 1.93 43.05 -53.84
C ALA A 292 2.04 44.56 -53.58
N THR A 293 2.66 45.31 -54.49
CA THR A 293 2.99 46.75 -54.29
C THR A 293 2.06 47.69 -55.07
N ILE A 294 1.19 47.12 -55.92
CA ILE A 294 0.21 47.88 -56.70
C ILE A 294 -1.02 48.14 -55.82
N ASP A 295 -1.13 49.36 -55.29
CA ASP A 295 -2.28 49.79 -54.50
C ASP A 295 -3.57 49.68 -55.32
N LYS A 296 -4.49 48.82 -54.90
CA LYS A 296 -5.85 48.68 -55.46
C LYS A 296 -6.56 50.03 -55.63
N GLU A 297 -6.30 50.98 -54.72
CA GLU A 297 -6.91 52.30 -54.76
C GLU A 297 -6.44 53.15 -55.93
N LYS A 298 -5.16 53.04 -56.33
CA LYS A 298 -4.61 53.77 -57.49
C LYS A 298 -5.22 53.26 -58.79
N VAL A 299 -5.30 51.94 -58.94
CA VAL A 299 -5.92 51.27 -60.10
C VAL A 299 -7.41 51.61 -60.22
N LEU A 300 -8.13 51.65 -59.10
CA LEU A 300 -9.54 52.06 -59.07
C LEU A 300 -9.73 53.54 -59.42
N ASN A 301 -8.82 54.42 -58.97
CA ASN A 301 -8.87 55.83 -59.30
C ASN A 301 -8.60 56.08 -60.78
N GLU A 302 -7.63 55.37 -61.38
CA GLU A 302 -7.37 55.43 -62.83
C GLU A 302 -8.56 54.95 -63.66
N ALA A 303 -9.23 53.86 -63.24
CA ALA A 303 -10.45 53.38 -63.88
C ALA A 303 -11.61 54.41 -63.76
N LYS A 304 -11.78 55.01 -62.58
CA LYS A 304 -12.78 56.07 -62.35
C LYS A 304 -12.48 57.32 -63.20
N GLU A 305 -11.22 57.71 -63.35
CA GLU A 305 -10.83 58.83 -64.20
C GLU A 305 -11.08 58.56 -65.68
N LYS A 306 -10.71 57.37 -66.18
CA LYS A 306 -11.03 56.97 -67.57
C LYS A 306 -12.54 56.98 -67.81
N ALA A 307 -13.33 56.48 -66.85
CA ALA A 307 -14.79 56.53 -66.93
C ALA A 307 -15.36 57.96 -66.87
N ARG A 308 -14.79 58.85 -66.07
CA ARG A 308 -15.17 60.27 -66.02
C ARG A 308 -14.87 60.99 -67.33
N LYS A 309 -13.66 60.81 -67.88
CA LYS A 309 -13.25 61.39 -69.17
C LYS A 309 -14.17 60.92 -70.32
N ALA A 310 -14.57 59.65 -70.34
CA ALA A 310 -15.52 59.15 -71.32
C ALA A 310 -16.93 59.77 -71.19
N LYS A 311 -17.42 59.98 -69.96
CA LYS A 311 -18.71 60.65 -69.71
C LYS A 311 -18.67 62.13 -70.12
N GLU A 312 -17.58 62.82 -69.84
CA GLU A 312 -17.40 64.23 -70.21
C GLU A 312 -17.35 64.41 -71.72
N LEU A 313 -16.62 63.55 -72.45
CA LEU A 313 -16.62 63.53 -73.92
C LEU A 313 -18.02 63.25 -74.50
N ALA A 314 -18.82 62.38 -73.85
CA ALA A 314 -20.20 62.14 -74.27
C ALA A 314 -21.09 63.36 -74.02
N GLN A 315 -20.89 64.07 -72.90
CA GLN A 315 -21.60 65.32 -72.58
C GLN A 315 -21.23 66.48 -73.51
N GLN A 316 -19.97 66.57 -73.96
CA GLN A 316 -19.56 67.59 -74.96
C GLN A 316 -20.20 67.36 -76.33
N LYS A 317 -20.51 66.11 -76.70
CA LYS A 317 -21.21 65.78 -77.97
C LYS A 317 -22.72 66.05 -77.94
N LEU A 318 -23.34 66.11 -76.76
CA LEU A 318 -24.78 66.41 -76.60
C LEU A 318 -25.20 67.80 -77.14
N PRO A 319 -24.51 68.93 -76.84
CA PRO A 319 -24.89 70.24 -77.37
C PRO A 319 -24.67 70.36 -78.87
N GLU A 320 -23.59 69.79 -79.43
CA GLU A 320 -23.35 69.76 -80.88
C GLU A 320 -24.49 69.03 -81.61
N ASN A 321 -24.92 67.88 -81.06
CA ASN A 321 -26.07 67.15 -81.59
C ASN A 321 -27.38 67.93 -81.45
N ALA A 322 -27.57 68.68 -80.37
CA ALA A 322 -28.75 69.54 -80.18
C ALA A 322 -28.79 70.68 -81.21
N HIS A 323 -27.66 71.36 -81.46
CA HIS A 323 -27.57 72.38 -82.51
C HIS A 323 -27.85 71.80 -83.90
N ARG A 324 -27.32 70.60 -84.19
CA ARG A 324 -27.58 69.91 -85.45
C ARG A 324 -29.07 69.57 -85.63
N LEU A 325 -29.75 69.16 -84.56
CA LEU A 325 -31.19 68.92 -84.58
C LEU A 325 -31.98 70.21 -84.85
N ASP A 326 -31.63 71.33 -84.23
CA ASP A 326 -32.32 72.61 -84.44
C ASP A 326 -32.18 73.12 -85.89
N TYR A 327 -30.99 72.97 -86.50
CA TYR A 327 -30.78 73.26 -87.92
C TYR A 327 -31.66 72.41 -88.83
N ILE A 328 -31.77 71.11 -88.55
CA ILE A 328 -32.62 70.19 -89.33
C ILE A 328 -34.09 70.60 -89.20
N VAL A 329 -34.56 70.87 -87.98
CA VAL A 329 -35.95 71.27 -87.72
C VAL A 329 -36.29 72.61 -88.39
N ARG A 330 -35.35 73.58 -88.38
CA ARG A 330 -35.55 74.83 -89.11
C ARG A 330 -35.66 74.60 -90.62
N ALA A 331 -34.77 73.78 -91.17
CA ALA A 331 -34.79 73.45 -92.60
C ALA A 331 -36.06 72.69 -93.03
N THR A 332 -36.59 71.78 -92.19
CA THR A 332 -37.87 71.10 -92.47
C THR A 332 -39.04 72.09 -92.40
N ARG A 333 -39.04 72.99 -91.42
CA ARG A 333 -40.09 74.02 -91.27
C ARG A 333 -40.13 74.99 -92.45
N GLU A 334 -38.98 75.42 -92.95
CA GLU A 334 -38.88 76.27 -94.15
C GLU A 334 -39.40 75.56 -95.41
N LYS A 335 -39.18 74.24 -95.54
CA LYS A 335 -39.74 73.44 -96.64
C LYS A 335 -41.24 73.20 -96.52
N GLU A 336 -41.76 73.04 -95.30
CA GLU A 336 -43.18 72.74 -95.05
C GLU A 336 -44.08 73.99 -95.14
N GLN A 337 -43.58 75.19 -94.81
CA GLN A 337 -44.33 76.45 -94.86
C GLN A 337 -45.09 76.70 -96.18
N PRO A 338 -44.50 76.58 -97.39
CA PRO A 338 -45.22 76.82 -98.63
C PRO A 338 -46.31 75.78 -98.90
N ILE A 339 -46.12 74.53 -98.45
CA ILE A 339 -47.12 73.45 -98.58
C ILE A 339 -48.33 73.77 -97.69
N LEU A 340 -48.07 74.17 -96.44
CA LEU A 340 -49.13 74.57 -95.51
C LEU A 340 -49.88 75.83 -95.99
N GLN A 341 -49.18 76.81 -96.56
CA GLN A 341 -49.83 77.99 -97.15
C GLN A 341 -50.73 77.64 -98.32
N ARG A 342 -50.33 76.69 -99.18
CA ARG A 342 -51.19 76.16 -100.26
C ARG A 342 -52.42 75.47 -99.71
N GLN A 343 -52.27 74.59 -98.73
CA GLN A 343 -53.40 73.88 -98.10
C GLN A 343 -54.37 74.84 -97.40
N VAL A 344 -53.88 75.88 -96.73
CA VAL A 344 -54.72 76.92 -96.12
C VAL A 344 -55.44 77.76 -97.18
N ALA A 345 -54.82 78.05 -98.32
CA ALA A 345 -55.46 78.74 -99.44
C ALA A 345 -56.56 77.88 -100.09
N GLU A 346 -56.28 76.59 -100.32
CA GLU A 346 -57.25 75.62 -100.84
C GLU A 346 -58.46 75.47 -99.89
N ALA A 347 -58.23 75.32 -98.58
CA ALA A 347 -59.29 75.28 -97.58
C ALA A 347 -60.13 76.57 -97.54
N LYS A 348 -59.52 77.75 -97.74
CA LYS A 348 -60.27 79.01 -97.87
C LYS A 348 -61.11 79.07 -99.15
N THR A 349 -60.63 78.50 -100.26
CA THR A 349 -61.40 78.44 -101.51
C THR A 349 -62.55 77.42 -101.45
N GLU A 350 -62.41 76.33 -100.69
CA GLU A 350 -63.47 75.35 -100.46
C GLU A 350 -64.55 75.88 -99.49
N ALA A 351 -64.19 76.73 -98.53
CA ALA A 351 -65.16 77.37 -97.62
C ALA A 351 -65.98 78.52 -98.28
N LEU A 352 -65.62 78.93 -99.51
CA LEU A 352 -66.28 79.98 -100.29
C LEU A 352 -67.13 79.42 -101.46
N LYS A 353 -67.18 78.09 -101.61
CA LYS A 353 -68.16 77.36 -102.44
C LYS A 353 -69.26 76.81 -101.55
#